data_AF-A0A7S1G2W4-F1
#
_entry.id   AF-A0A7S1G2W4-F1
#
_cell.length_a   1.000
_cell.length_b   1.000
_cell.length_c   1.000
_cell.angle_alpha   90.00
_cell.angle_beta   90.00
_cell.angle_gamma   90.00
#
_symmetry.space_group_name_H-M   'P 1'
#
loop_
_entity.id
_entity.type
_entity.pdbx_description
1 polymer ?
#
loop_
_entity_poly.entity_id
_entity_poly.type
_entity_poly.pdbx_seq_one_letter_code
_entity_poly.pdbx_strand_id
1 'polypeptide(L)'
;AGRPKKARRLLDEALALQDAGAFAVVLECVPSRVAAAITEALEVPTIGIGAGSHTSGQVLVYHDMLGMTCHPQHNQFVPKFCKRYASVGTAIARGLREYKTEVEEGTFPSEEYSPYKMSDAEGEAFDRLLEQDREERKRQKGATSSRLQDEDEYERLMMYDVGDDSGDSDNNDEGTNTKASK
;
A
#
# COMPACT_ATOMS: atom_id res chain seq x y z
N ALA A 1 -9.38 41.68 -12.12
CA ALA A 1 -10.70 42.05 -11.55
C ALA A 1 -11.66 40.86 -11.28
N GLY A 2 -11.19 39.60 -11.11
CA GLY A 2 -12.08 38.42 -11.02
C GLY A 2 -12.47 37.94 -9.61
N ARG A 3 -11.74 38.33 -8.56
CA ARG A 3 -11.93 37.78 -7.20
C ARG A 3 -13.30 38.09 -6.57
N PRO A 4 -13.84 39.32 -6.65
CA PRO A 4 -15.17 39.63 -6.10
C PRO A 4 -16.31 38.87 -6.78
N LYS A 5 -16.26 38.69 -8.11
CA LYS A 5 -17.27 37.91 -8.85
C LYS A 5 -17.27 36.44 -8.43
N LYS A 6 -16.08 35.85 -8.22
CA LYS A 6 -15.95 34.49 -7.67
C LYS A 6 -16.52 34.37 -6.26
N ALA A 7 -16.24 35.36 -5.40
CA ALA A 7 -16.80 35.39 -4.05
C ALA A 7 -18.33 35.48 -4.06
N ARG A 8 -18.92 36.29 -4.95
CA ARG A 8 -20.38 36.34 -5.11
C ARG A 8 -20.95 35.01 -5.60
N ARG A 9 -20.30 34.39 -6.60
CA ARG A 9 -20.71 33.07 -7.10
C ARG A 9 -20.68 32.00 -6.02
N LEU A 10 -19.68 31.99 -5.13
CA LEU A 10 -19.63 31.06 -3.99
C LEU A 10 -20.82 31.24 -3.03
N LEU A 11 -21.25 32.48 -2.79
CA LEU A 11 -22.46 32.75 -2.01
C LEU A 11 -23.71 32.21 -2.72
N ASP A 12 -23.84 32.46 -4.02
CA ASP A 12 -24.99 31.98 -4.80
C ASP A 12 -25.03 30.44 -4.83
N GLU A 13 -23.88 29.77 -4.96
CA GLU A 13 -23.75 28.31 -4.88
C GLU A 13 -24.11 27.76 -3.50
N ALA A 14 -23.72 28.44 -2.42
CA ALA A 14 -24.04 28.02 -1.06
C ALA A 14 -25.55 28.15 -0.75
N LEU A 15 -26.20 29.22 -1.23
CA LEU A 15 -27.66 29.38 -1.15
C LEU A 15 -28.38 28.28 -1.92
N ALA A 16 -27.91 27.96 -3.14
CA ALA A 16 -28.51 26.88 -3.93
C ALA A 16 -28.41 25.50 -3.24
N LEU A 17 -27.31 25.22 -2.52
CA LEU A 17 -27.19 24.01 -1.71
C LEU A 17 -28.19 23.97 -0.56
N GLN A 18 -28.41 25.11 0.12
CA GLN A 18 -29.43 25.23 1.15
C GLN A 18 -30.83 25.01 0.58
N ASP A 19 -31.17 25.66 -0.53
CA ASP A 19 -32.48 25.52 -1.19
C ASP A 19 -32.74 24.07 -1.65
N ALA A 20 -31.68 23.32 -1.99
CA ALA A 20 -31.75 21.90 -2.31
C ALA A 20 -31.94 21.00 -1.06
N GLY A 21 -31.95 21.55 0.14
CA GLY A 21 -32.19 20.83 1.40
C GLY A 21 -30.93 20.42 2.16
N ALA A 22 -29.76 21.00 1.86
CA ALA A 22 -28.56 20.76 2.66
C ALA A 22 -28.78 21.26 4.10
N PHE A 23 -28.53 20.41 5.10
CA PHE A 23 -28.70 20.78 6.52
C PHE A 23 -27.53 21.60 7.08
N ALA A 24 -26.39 21.63 6.37
CA ALA A 24 -25.18 22.39 6.69
C ALA A 24 -24.28 22.50 5.45
N VAL A 25 -23.36 23.47 5.44
CA VAL A 25 -22.41 23.69 4.32
C VAL A 25 -20.97 23.78 4.83
N VAL A 26 -20.04 23.04 4.23
CA VAL A 26 -18.61 23.16 4.53
C VAL A 26 -17.97 24.23 3.63
N LEU A 27 -17.22 25.15 4.24
CA LEU A 27 -16.44 26.18 3.55
C LEU A 27 -14.95 25.87 3.70
N GLU A 28 -14.30 25.50 2.60
CA GLU A 28 -12.88 25.12 2.57
C GLU A 28 -12.02 26.15 1.84
N CYS A 29 -10.92 26.56 2.46
CA CYS A 29 -9.94 27.49 1.87
C CYS A 29 -10.56 28.80 1.34
N VAL A 30 -11.60 29.29 2.01
CA VAL A 30 -12.33 30.51 1.66
C VAL A 30 -11.76 31.72 2.43
N PRO A 31 -11.55 32.89 1.82
CA PRO A 31 -11.15 34.08 2.57
C PRO A 31 -12.16 34.40 3.69
N SER A 32 -11.67 34.69 4.90
CA SER A 32 -12.50 34.91 6.10
C SER A 32 -13.69 35.85 5.89
N ARG A 33 -13.49 36.97 5.16
CA ARG A 33 -14.58 37.91 4.85
C ARG A 33 -15.70 37.32 3.98
N VAL A 34 -15.34 36.43 3.05
CA VAL A 34 -16.32 35.75 2.19
C VAL A 34 -17.08 34.69 2.99
N ALA A 35 -16.38 33.92 3.83
CA ALA A 35 -17.00 32.93 4.70
C ALA A 35 -17.96 33.56 5.73
N ALA A 36 -17.60 34.72 6.28
CA ALA A 36 -18.48 35.49 7.16
C ALA A 36 -19.77 35.89 6.43
N ALA A 37 -19.66 36.48 5.23
CA ALA A 37 -20.82 36.89 4.44
C ALA A 37 -21.72 35.71 4.04
N ILE A 38 -21.14 34.54 3.75
CA ILE A 38 -21.91 33.32 3.48
C ILE A 38 -22.63 32.84 4.75
N THR A 39 -21.93 32.83 5.88
CA THR A 39 -22.51 32.39 7.16
C THR A 39 -23.65 33.30 7.64
N GLU A 40 -23.54 34.61 7.39
CA GLU A 40 -24.62 35.57 7.68
C GLU A 40 -25.85 35.40 6.77
N ALA A 41 -25.65 34.91 5.54
CA ALA A 41 -26.71 34.79 4.54
C ALA A 41 -27.47 33.45 4.59
N LEU A 42 -26.83 32.39 5.08
CA LEU A 42 -27.43 31.07 5.22
C LEU A 42 -28.22 30.95 6.53
N GLU A 43 -29.32 30.22 6.48
CA GLU A 43 -30.09 29.79 7.65
C GLU A 43 -29.50 28.52 8.28
N VAL A 44 -28.82 27.69 7.46
CA VAL A 44 -28.17 26.46 7.90
C VAL A 44 -26.74 26.70 8.40
N PRO A 45 -26.23 25.89 9.35
CA PRO A 45 -24.88 26.07 9.88
C PRO A 45 -23.79 25.94 8.81
N THR A 46 -22.76 26.77 8.91
CA THR A 46 -21.52 26.64 8.12
C THR A 46 -20.40 26.02 8.93
N ILE A 47 -19.61 25.15 8.31
CA ILE A 47 -18.45 24.49 8.94
C ILE A 47 -17.18 24.91 8.20
N GLY A 48 -16.27 25.60 8.89
CA GLY A 48 -15.05 26.13 8.28
C GLY A 48 -13.86 25.18 8.39
N ILE A 49 -13.08 25.09 7.31
CA ILE A 49 -11.71 24.57 7.30
C ILE A 49 -10.82 25.49 6.47
N GLY A 50 -9.98 26.28 7.14
CA GLY A 50 -9.26 27.37 6.48
C GLY A 50 -10.18 28.48 5.96
N ALA A 51 -11.33 28.68 6.60
CA ALA A 51 -12.34 29.69 6.24
C ALA A 51 -12.44 30.85 7.26
N GLY A 52 -11.49 30.97 8.19
CA GLY A 52 -11.57 31.93 9.29
C GLY A 52 -12.54 31.49 10.40
N SER A 53 -12.71 32.34 11.42
CA SER A 53 -13.44 32.01 12.65
C SER A 53 -14.93 32.37 12.63
N HIS A 54 -15.44 32.92 11.53
CA HIS A 54 -16.81 33.44 11.43
C HIS A 54 -17.83 32.43 10.90
N THR A 55 -17.44 31.16 10.71
CA THR A 55 -18.37 30.07 10.43
C THR A 55 -19.03 29.57 11.72
N SER A 56 -20.19 28.90 11.61
CA SER A 56 -20.94 28.38 12.76
C SER A 56 -20.17 27.31 13.55
N GLY A 57 -19.34 26.53 12.85
CA GLY A 57 -18.45 25.51 13.42
C GLY A 57 -17.14 25.41 12.66
N GLN A 58 -16.24 24.54 13.12
CA GLN A 58 -14.93 24.30 12.52
C GLN A 58 -14.67 22.80 12.36
N VAL A 59 -13.90 22.45 11.34
CA VAL A 59 -13.41 21.08 11.12
C VAL A 59 -11.93 21.09 10.78
N LEU A 60 -11.20 20.10 11.32
CA LEU A 60 -9.81 19.81 10.97
C LEU A 60 -9.66 18.30 10.80
N VAL A 61 -8.72 17.88 9.95
CA VAL A 61 -8.32 16.47 9.86
C VAL A 61 -7.52 16.12 11.11
N TYR A 62 -7.92 15.06 11.81
CA TYR A 62 -7.30 14.72 13.10
C TYR A 62 -5.81 14.36 12.97
N HIS A 63 -5.38 13.78 11.84
CA HIS A 63 -3.98 13.50 11.55
C HIS A 63 -3.11 14.77 11.53
N ASP A 64 -3.60 15.82 10.86
CA ASP A 64 -2.89 17.10 10.73
C ASP A 64 -2.84 17.81 12.08
N MET A 65 -3.97 17.87 12.79
CA MET A 65 -4.04 18.55 14.08
C MET A 65 -3.20 17.83 15.14
N LEU A 66 -3.09 16.51 15.10
CA LEU A 66 -2.26 15.72 16.03
C LEU A 66 -0.82 15.54 15.56
N GLY A 67 -0.47 16.03 14.36
CA GLY A 67 0.86 15.87 13.78
C GLY A 67 1.29 14.42 13.63
N MET A 68 0.38 13.54 13.21
CA MET A 68 0.63 12.09 13.10
C MET A 68 1.58 11.73 11.97
N THR A 69 1.51 12.47 10.87
CA THR A 69 2.30 12.19 9.65
C THR A 69 3.64 12.94 9.61
N CYS A 70 4.00 13.61 10.72
CA CYS A 70 5.30 14.25 10.88
C CYS A 70 6.39 13.19 11.07
N HIS A 71 7.07 12.81 10.00
CA HIS A 71 8.27 11.98 10.06
C HIS A 71 9.52 12.87 10.23
N PRO A 72 10.51 12.52 11.09
CA PRO A 72 11.68 13.38 11.33
C PRO A 72 12.50 13.67 10.08
N GLN A 73 12.55 12.75 9.12
CA GLN A 73 13.24 12.93 7.83
C GLN A 73 12.37 13.52 6.71
N HIS A 74 11.05 13.58 6.91
CA HIS A 74 10.10 14.15 5.95
C HIS A 74 9.06 14.96 6.73
N ASN A 75 9.37 16.22 7.02
CA ASN A 75 8.41 17.12 7.64
C ASN A 75 7.28 17.37 6.63
N GLN A 76 6.24 16.55 6.67
CA GLN A 76 5.09 16.68 5.78
C GLN A 76 4.44 18.05 5.98
N PHE A 77 3.99 18.60 4.87
CA PHE A 77 3.37 19.91 4.76
C PHE A 77 2.11 19.96 5.64
N VAL A 78 2.20 20.55 6.83
CA VAL A 78 1.01 20.93 7.61
C VAL A 78 0.35 22.09 6.86
N PRO A 79 -0.93 21.96 6.45
CA PRO A 79 -1.62 23.04 5.77
C PRO A 79 -1.57 24.33 6.60
N LYS A 80 -1.38 25.49 5.97
CA LYS A 80 -1.19 26.79 6.67
C LYS A 80 -2.32 27.15 7.63
N PHE A 81 -3.52 26.61 7.40
CA PHE A 81 -4.70 26.83 8.24
C PHE A 81 -4.82 25.84 9.41
N CYS A 82 -4.03 24.76 9.43
CA CYS A 82 -4.11 23.75 10.46
C CYS A 82 -3.18 24.11 11.62
N LYS A 83 -3.76 24.36 12.80
CA LYS A 83 -3.00 24.44 14.05
C LYS A 83 -2.65 23.03 14.49
N ARG A 84 -1.36 22.79 14.73
CA ARG A 84 -0.90 21.55 15.36
C ARG A 84 -1.09 21.62 16.88
N TYR A 85 -1.89 20.72 17.42
CA TYR A 85 -2.21 20.58 18.85
C TYR A 85 -1.33 19.54 19.56
N ALA A 86 -0.76 18.57 18.83
CA ALA A 86 0.14 17.56 19.37
C ALA A 86 1.22 17.15 18.35
N SER A 87 2.21 16.38 18.80
CA SER A 87 3.28 15.82 17.95
C SER A 87 3.28 14.29 18.02
N VAL A 88 2.13 13.68 17.74
CA VAL A 88 1.90 12.23 17.90
C VAL A 88 2.79 11.41 16.97
N GLY A 89 3.14 11.93 15.79
CA GLY A 89 4.04 11.28 14.85
C GLY A 89 5.40 10.91 15.45
N THR A 90 5.90 11.70 16.41
CA THR A 90 7.15 11.39 17.13
C THR A 90 7.01 10.11 17.97
N ALA A 91 5.90 9.96 18.69
CA ALA A 91 5.64 8.78 19.52
C ALA A 91 5.42 7.54 18.67
N ILE A 92 4.66 7.66 17.57
CA ILE A 92 4.47 6.59 16.58
C ILE A 92 5.83 6.14 16.04
N ALA A 93 6.64 7.08 15.56
CA ALA A 93 7.94 6.76 14.96
C ALA A 93 8.91 6.13 15.98
N ARG A 94 8.83 6.50 17.25
CA ARG A 94 9.60 5.86 18.32
C ARG A 94 9.17 4.40 18.50
N GLY A 95 7.87 4.15 18.72
CA GLY A 95 7.37 2.80 18.96
C GLY A 95 7.61 1.85 17.79
N LEU A 96 7.47 2.33 16.55
CA LEU A 96 7.77 1.53 15.36
C LEU A 96 9.26 1.19 15.22
N ARG A 97 10.16 2.10 15.62
CA ARG A 97 11.61 1.81 15.61
C ARG A 97 12.00 0.82 16.70
N GLU A 98 11.45 0.99 17.90
CA GLU A 98 11.68 0.09 19.04
C GLU A 98 11.21 -1.32 18.70
N TYR A 99 9.98 -1.48 18.21
CA TYR A 99 9.47 -2.75 17.71
C TYR A 99 10.39 -3.39 16.65
N LYS A 100 10.82 -2.59 15.66
CA LYS A 100 11.75 -3.08 14.63
C LYS A 100 13.04 -3.62 15.26
N THR A 101 13.66 -2.84 16.16
CA THR A 101 14.89 -3.24 16.84
C THR A 101 14.69 -4.53 17.63
N GLU A 102 13.62 -4.64 18.42
CA GLU A 102 13.38 -5.83 19.23
C GLU A 102 13.14 -7.09 18.38
N VAL A 103 12.51 -6.96 17.22
CA VAL A 103 12.33 -8.07 16.26
C VAL A 103 13.66 -8.45 15.59
N GLU A 104 14.46 -7.47 15.18
CA GLU A 104 15.78 -7.73 14.55
C GLU A 104 16.78 -8.35 15.54
N GLU A 105 16.69 -7.98 16.82
CA GLU A 105 17.52 -8.51 17.90
C GLU A 105 16.97 -9.83 18.49
N GLY A 106 15.74 -10.21 18.12
CA GLY A 106 15.06 -11.42 18.64
C GLY A 106 14.65 -11.31 20.11
N THR A 107 14.59 -10.11 20.68
CA THR A 107 14.11 -9.86 22.05
C THR A 107 12.59 -9.79 22.13
N PHE A 108 11.92 -9.47 21.01
CA PHE A 108 10.47 -9.60 20.85
C PHE A 108 10.10 -10.67 19.79
N PRO A 109 9.10 -11.53 20.07
CA PRO A 109 8.38 -11.65 21.33
C PRO A 109 9.22 -12.32 22.42
N SER A 110 9.12 -11.81 23.64
CA SER A 110 9.67 -12.48 24.83
C SER A 110 8.71 -13.58 25.31
N GLU A 111 9.08 -14.29 26.39
CA GLU A 111 8.20 -15.27 27.02
C GLU A 111 6.88 -14.66 27.51
N GLU A 112 6.90 -13.44 28.03
CA GLU A 112 5.72 -12.69 28.48
C GLU A 112 4.71 -12.48 27.33
N TYR A 113 5.21 -12.24 26.12
CA TYR A 113 4.42 -12.04 24.92
C TYR A 113 4.17 -13.33 24.12
N SER A 114 4.53 -14.50 24.69
CA SER A 114 4.38 -15.82 24.07
C SER A 114 3.53 -16.75 24.96
N PRO A 115 2.25 -16.43 25.21
CA PRO A 115 1.42 -17.13 26.20
C PRO A 115 0.99 -18.54 25.78
N TYR A 116 1.01 -18.83 24.48
CA TYR A 116 0.61 -20.14 23.96
C TYR A 116 1.80 -21.10 24.04
N LYS A 117 1.72 -22.08 24.94
CA LYS A 117 2.74 -23.11 25.15
C LYS A 117 2.17 -24.48 24.83
N MET A 118 3.03 -25.37 24.35
CA MET A 118 2.77 -26.81 24.34
C MET A 118 3.42 -27.42 25.58
N SER A 119 2.85 -28.51 26.10
CA SER A 119 3.57 -29.33 27.06
C SER A 119 4.79 -29.98 26.41
N ASP A 120 5.79 -30.36 27.22
CA ASP A 120 7.00 -31.02 26.72
C ASP A 120 6.66 -32.28 25.91
N ALA A 121 5.68 -33.07 26.37
CA ALA A 121 5.22 -34.28 25.68
C ALA A 121 4.57 -33.99 24.31
N GLU A 122 3.78 -32.92 24.21
CA GLU A 122 3.18 -32.48 22.94
C GLU A 122 4.26 -31.94 21.99
N GLY A 123 5.24 -31.20 22.50
CA GLY A 123 6.39 -30.70 21.74
C GLY A 123 7.20 -31.84 21.13
N GLU A 124 7.58 -32.84 21.92
CA GLU A 124 8.32 -34.01 21.41
C GLU A 124 7.53 -34.81 20.36
N ALA A 125 6.21 -34.94 20.54
CA ALA A 125 5.36 -35.59 19.56
C ALA A 125 5.31 -34.80 18.25
N PHE A 126 5.23 -33.48 18.34
CA PHE A 126 5.25 -32.60 17.18
C PHE A 126 6.58 -32.67 16.42
N ASP A 127 7.71 -32.68 17.13
CA ASP A 127 9.04 -32.79 16.50
C ASP A 127 9.20 -34.09 15.71
N ARG A 128 8.69 -35.22 16.23
CA ARG A 128 8.68 -36.50 15.49
C ARG A 128 7.85 -36.42 14.21
N LEU A 129 6.69 -35.76 14.26
CA LEU A 129 5.84 -35.57 13.08
C LEU A 129 6.53 -34.68 12.03
N LEU A 130 7.23 -33.62 12.46
CA LEU A 130 7.98 -32.75 11.56
C LEU A 130 9.11 -33.49 10.83
N GLU A 131 9.79 -34.41 11.52
CA GLU A 131 10.86 -35.20 10.89
C GLU A 131 10.29 -36.19 9.86
N GLN A 132 9.18 -36.86 10.18
CA GLN A 132 8.47 -37.72 9.22
C GLN A 132 8.04 -36.95 7.97
N ASP A 133 7.44 -35.76 8.15
CA ASP A 133 7.00 -34.89 7.07
C ASP A 133 8.17 -34.34 6.22
N ARG A 134 9.35 -34.11 6.82
CA ARG A 134 10.57 -33.77 6.06
C ARG A 134 11.02 -34.92 5.16
N GLU A 135 11.05 -36.14 5.68
CA GLU A 135 11.48 -37.32 4.91
C GLU A 135 10.48 -37.67 3.80
N GLU A 136 9.17 -37.56 4.08
CA GLU A 136 8.13 -37.74 3.07
C GLU A 136 8.25 -36.69 1.94
N ARG A 137 8.47 -35.41 2.27
CA ARG A 137 8.69 -34.36 1.26
C ARG A 137 9.96 -34.57 0.45
N LYS A 138 11.05 -35.07 1.06
CA LYS A 138 12.28 -35.45 0.32
C LYS A 138 12.01 -36.62 -0.61
N ARG A 139 11.32 -37.66 -0.14
CA ARG A 139 10.96 -38.85 -0.93
C ARG A 139 10.03 -38.50 -2.09
N GLN A 140 9.08 -37.60 -1.88
CA GLN A 140 8.20 -37.09 -2.94
C GLN A 140 8.93 -36.19 -3.92
N LYS A 141 9.82 -35.29 -3.49
CA LYS A 141 10.69 -34.52 -4.41
C LYS A 141 11.62 -35.44 -5.21
N GLY A 142 12.17 -36.48 -4.59
CA GLY A 142 12.94 -37.52 -5.26
C GLY A 142 12.11 -38.32 -6.27
N ALA A 143 10.87 -38.69 -5.91
CA ALA A 143 9.96 -39.40 -6.80
C ALA A 143 9.48 -38.53 -7.98
N THR A 144 9.20 -37.24 -7.75
CA THR A 144 8.87 -36.28 -8.82
C THR A 144 10.08 -36.01 -9.72
N SER A 145 11.29 -35.91 -9.16
CA SER A 145 12.53 -35.75 -9.93
C SER A 145 12.91 -37.01 -10.71
N SER A 146 12.67 -38.21 -10.16
CA SER A 146 12.85 -39.49 -10.84
C SER A 146 11.87 -39.62 -12.00
N ARG A 147 10.59 -39.28 -11.77
CA ARG A 147 9.55 -39.35 -12.81
C ARG A 147 9.83 -38.43 -14.01
N LEU A 148 10.38 -37.23 -13.77
CA LEU A 148 10.81 -36.32 -14.84
C LEU A 148 12.01 -36.89 -15.62
N GLN A 149 12.95 -37.57 -14.95
CA GLN A 149 14.07 -38.23 -15.60
C GLN A 149 13.64 -39.47 -16.42
N ASP A 150 12.67 -40.23 -15.92
CA ASP A 150 12.10 -41.39 -16.62
C ASP A 150 11.28 -40.96 -17.85
N GLU A 151 10.56 -39.83 -17.78
CA GLU A 151 9.84 -39.24 -18.92
C GLU A 151 10.81 -38.67 -19.99
N ASP A 152 11.92 -38.04 -19.58
CA ASP A 152 12.99 -37.56 -20.49
C ASP A 152 13.75 -38.73 -21.17
N GLU A 153 13.96 -39.86 -20.48
CA GLU A 153 14.64 -41.02 -21.05
C GLU A 153 13.79 -41.73 -22.12
N TYR A 154 12.46 -41.74 -21.94
CA TYR A 154 11.51 -42.30 -22.91
C TYR A 154 11.41 -41.45 -24.19
N GLU A 155 11.46 -40.12 -24.10
CA GLU A 155 11.52 -39.25 -25.30
C GLU A 155 12.87 -39.34 -26.02
N ARG A 156 13.97 -39.52 -25.28
CA ARG A 156 15.31 -39.68 -25.88
C ARG A 156 15.45 -40.96 -26.70
N LEU A 157 14.71 -42.01 -26.34
CA LEU A 157 14.67 -43.28 -27.07
C LEU A 157 13.84 -43.20 -28.36
N MET A 158 12.87 -42.27 -28.44
CA MET A 158 11.99 -42.07 -29.61
C MET A 158 12.56 -41.08 -30.66
N MET A 159 13.61 -40.33 -30.33
CA MET A 159 14.20 -39.33 -31.23
C MET A 159 15.19 -39.91 -32.26
N TYR A 160 15.59 -41.18 -32.12
CA TYR A 160 16.59 -41.83 -32.99
C TYR A 160 16.07 -43.02 -33.80
N ASP A 161 14.78 -43.05 -34.12
CA ASP A 161 14.23 -44.00 -35.10
C ASP A 161 13.51 -43.24 -36.23
N VAL A 162 14.27 -42.36 -36.92
CA VAL A 162 13.86 -41.86 -38.24
C VAL A 162 14.52 -42.76 -39.27
N GLY A 163 13.78 -43.79 -39.66
CA GLY A 163 14.01 -44.52 -40.89
C GLY A 163 13.93 -43.59 -42.10
N ASP A 164 15.02 -43.61 -42.86
CA ASP A 164 15.13 -43.51 -44.32
C ASP A 164 13.79 -43.34 -45.09
N ASP A 165 13.56 -42.19 -45.75
CA ASP A 165 13.15 -42.17 -47.17
C ASP A 165 13.25 -40.77 -47.83
N SER A 166 14.00 -40.77 -48.94
CA SER A 166 13.97 -39.98 -50.19
C SER A 166 13.41 -38.54 -50.33
N GLY A 167 14.24 -37.70 -50.99
CA GLY A 167 13.84 -36.71 -52.03
C GLY A 167 13.29 -35.36 -51.54
N ASP A 168 13.67 -34.18 -52.04
CA ASP A 168 14.14 -33.82 -53.37
C ASP A 168 14.92 -32.48 -53.27
N SER A 169 15.82 -32.26 -54.21
CA SER A 169 16.64 -31.06 -54.40
C SER A 169 15.83 -29.85 -54.84
N ASP A 170 16.19 -28.64 -54.38
CA ASP A 170 16.50 -27.58 -55.34
C ASP A 170 17.33 -26.43 -54.75
N ASN A 171 18.31 -26.02 -55.56
CA ASN A 171 19.37 -25.04 -55.33
C ASN A 171 18.90 -23.59 -55.47
N ASN A 172 19.57 -22.70 -54.73
CA ASN A 172 20.18 -21.42 -55.16
C ASN A 172 20.16 -20.44 -53.99
N ASP A 173 21.14 -19.57 -53.75
CA ASP A 173 22.50 -19.36 -54.23
C ASP A 173 23.04 -18.26 -53.28
N GLU A 174 24.36 -18.17 -53.25
CA GLU A 174 25.29 -17.52 -52.35
C GLU A 174 25.02 -16.07 -51.90
N GLY A 175 25.51 -15.76 -50.70
CA GLY A 175 25.56 -14.40 -50.17
C GLY A 175 26.32 -14.32 -48.85
N THR A 176 27.62 -14.64 -48.87
CA THR A 176 28.57 -14.48 -47.77
C THR A 176 28.61 -13.04 -47.23
N ASN A 177 28.68 -12.84 -45.91
CA ASN A 177 29.94 -12.63 -45.18
C ASN A 177 29.76 -11.83 -43.87
N THR A 178 30.00 -12.52 -42.75
CA THR A 178 30.71 -12.15 -41.51
C THR A 178 30.73 -10.73 -40.91
N LYS A 179 30.61 -10.76 -39.56
CA LYS A 179 31.40 -10.04 -38.52
C LYS A 179 31.13 -8.55 -38.37
N ALA A 180 31.28 -7.92 -37.20
CA ALA A 180 31.43 -8.31 -35.81
C ALA A 180 31.46 -6.98 -35.03
N SER A 181 31.01 -7.04 -33.78
CA SER A 181 31.32 -6.18 -32.63
C SER A 181 32.12 -4.89 -32.84
N LYS A 182 31.56 -3.80 -32.33
CA LYS A 182 32.10 -3.09 -31.17
C LYS A 182 30.97 -2.49 -30.34
#